data_AF-A0A369LE27-F1
#
_entry.id   AF-A0A369LE27-F1
#
_cell.length_a   1.000
_cell.length_b   1.000
_cell.length_c   1.000
_cell.angle_alpha   90.00
_cell.angle_beta   90.00
_cell.angle_gamma   90.00
#
_symmetry.space_group_name_H-M   'P 1'
#
loop_
_entity.id
_entity.type
_entity.pdbx_description
1 polymer ?
#
loop_
_entity_poly.entity_id
_entity_poly.type
_entity_poly.pdbx_seq_one_letter_code
_entity_poly.pdbx_strand_id
1 'polypeptide(L)'
;MQTGYFGAAWNDVKSSQGWLGKMFLLGLIAFIPVFGPVVLLGYAFGWARDIAWGVHMPMPARIFGNEDGLLYRRGLIVLAICVVCCVVIPGALEGCWDALAGRGLSNVSHAVWGGAGSAAIVSPVYSLFSLAVSLASVMFFLVASMRASIYGRLGPGFQVPRLWAMMRHDMKGLLRVLGLSIVLAIVPAVVTGIVGSLLVGGVISVGAYGLFSSGTAPDMMFVVTAGMCLVVVCLALAVVVSAASAFAVVMQARAVGYWTRQFDVPAWRGQDDLMPFEMASCGAPR
;
A
#
# COMPACT_ATOMS: atom_id res chain seq x y z
N MET A 1 21.92 19.92 -5.57
CA MET A 1 21.33 19.72 -4.22
C MET A 1 20.27 18.63 -4.34
N GLN A 2 20.51 17.43 -3.80
CA GLN A 2 19.54 16.33 -3.83
C GLN A 2 18.42 16.63 -2.83
N THR A 3 17.36 17.32 -3.28
CA THR A 3 16.09 17.29 -2.56
C THR A 3 15.68 15.82 -2.47
N GLY A 4 15.57 15.29 -1.25
CA GLY A 4 15.23 13.88 -1.04
C GLY A 4 13.96 13.49 -1.79
N TYR A 5 13.85 12.24 -2.23
CA TYR A 5 12.72 11.72 -3.03
C TYR A 5 11.35 12.14 -2.48
N PHE A 6 11.23 12.22 -1.15
CA PHE A 6 10.05 12.74 -0.46
C PHE A 6 9.77 14.21 -0.75
N GLY A 7 10.77 15.09 -0.60
CA GLY A 7 10.59 16.53 -0.81
C GLY A 7 10.19 16.84 -2.26
N ALA A 8 10.75 16.11 -3.23
CA ALA A 8 10.37 16.21 -4.62
C ALA A 8 8.93 15.72 -4.86
N ALA A 9 8.59 14.52 -4.38
CA ALA A 9 7.23 13.98 -4.50
C ALA A 9 6.19 14.90 -3.82
N TRP A 10 6.47 15.39 -2.62
CA TRP A 10 5.60 16.28 -1.87
C TRP A 10 5.39 17.62 -2.57
N ASN A 11 6.45 18.18 -3.16
CA ASN A 11 6.35 19.42 -3.93
C ASN A 11 5.49 19.24 -5.20
N ASP A 12 5.62 18.09 -5.87
CA ASP A 12 4.78 17.75 -7.03
C ASP A 12 3.30 17.61 -6.64
N VAL A 13 3.01 17.00 -5.48
CA VAL A 13 1.63 16.90 -4.99
C VAL A 13 1.05 18.26 -4.66
N LYS A 14 1.77 19.08 -3.90
CA LYS A 14 1.28 20.40 -3.47
C LYS A 14 1.14 21.41 -4.60
N SER A 15 2.00 21.32 -5.62
CA SER A 15 1.91 22.18 -6.81
C SER A 15 0.74 21.80 -7.72
N SER A 16 0.12 20.64 -7.51
CA SER A 16 -1.02 20.17 -8.31
C SER A 16 -2.34 20.80 -7.85
N GLN A 17 -3.09 21.36 -8.79
CA GLN A 17 -4.41 21.95 -8.51
C GLN A 17 -5.40 20.89 -7.96
N GLY A 18 -6.08 21.24 -6.86
CA GLY A 18 -7.15 20.42 -6.28
C GLY A 18 -6.66 19.09 -5.67
N TRP A 19 -5.38 18.96 -5.31
CA TRP A 19 -4.79 17.70 -4.85
C TRP A 19 -5.54 17.07 -3.66
N LEU A 20 -6.01 17.86 -2.69
CA LEU A 20 -6.81 17.36 -1.56
C LEU A 20 -8.12 16.71 -2.02
N GLY A 21 -8.88 17.38 -2.89
CA GLY A 21 -10.12 16.84 -3.44
C GLY A 21 -9.88 15.54 -4.23
N LYS A 22 -8.76 15.45 -4.95
CA LYS A 22 -8.36 14.22 -5.63
C LYS A 22 -8.06 13.08 -4.65
N MET A 23 -7.44 13.35 -3.50
CA MET A 23 -7.19 12.30 -2.49
C MET A 23 -8.50 11.77 -1.89
N PHE A 24 -9.46 12.64 -1.59
CA PHE A 24 -10.79 12.21 -1.13
C PHE A 24 -11.53 11.42 -2.20
N LEU A 25 -11.49 11.85 -3.46
CA LEU A 25 -12.15 11.14 -4.55
C LEU A 25 -11.48 9.77 -4.83
N LEU A 26 -10.16 9.70 -4.82
CA LEU A 26 -9.41 8.44 -4.93
C LEU A 26 -9.69 7.51 -3.74
N GLY A 27 -9.74 8.06 -2.51
CA GLY A 27 -10.10 7.31 -1.31
C GLY A 27 -11.54 6.80 -1.35
N LEU A 28 -12.48 7.57 -1.92
CA LEU A 28 -13.86 7.14 -2.10
C LEU A 28 -13.97 6.03 -3.16
N ILE A 29 -13.26 6.19 -4.28
CA ILE A 29 -13.17 5.18 -5.35
C ILE A 29 -12.60 3.86 -4.80
N ALA A 30 -11.65 3.92 -3.87
CA ALA A 30 -11.06 2.74 -3.25
C ALA A 30 -12.06 1.86 -2.45
N PHE A 31 -13.23 2.36 -2.08
CA PHE A 31 -14.30 1.53 -1.49
C PHE A 31 -14.93 0.56 -2.48
N ILE A 32 -14.81 0.82 -3.79
CA ILE A 32 -15.30 -0.13 -4.81
C ILE A 32 -14.29 -1.28 -4.88
N PRO A 33 -14.69 -2.51 -4.50
CA PRO A 33 -13.77 -3.63 -4.46
C PRO A 33 -13.19 -3.91 -5.84
N VAL A 34 -11.90 -4.24 -5.90
CA VAL A 34 -11.10 -4.49 -7.12
C VAL A 34 -10.97 -3.26 -8.02
N PHE A 35 -12.07 -2.71 -8.54
CA PHE A 35 -12.07 -1.57 -9.45
C PHE A 35 -11.42 -0.33 -8.83
N GLY A 36 -11.71 -0.03 -7.58
CA GLY A 36 -11.14 1.10 -6.85
C GLY A 36 -9.62 1.03 -6.77
N PRO A 37 -9.06 -0.05 -6.21
CA PRO A 37 -7.61 -0.30 -6.23
C PRO A 37 -6.99 -0.27 -7.63
N VAL A 38 -7.65 -0.83 -8.65
CA VAL A 38 -7.16 -0.77 -10.04
C VAL A 38 -7.00 0.68 -10.50
N VAL A 39 -8.01 1.52 -10.30
CA VAL A 39 -7.97 2.93 -10.71
C VAL A 39 -6.91 3.70 -9.93
N LEU A 40 -6.86 3.53 -8.61
CA LEU A 40 -5.88 4.19 -7.74
C LEU A 40 -4.44 3.83 -8.14
N LEU A 41 -4.15 2.53 -8.29
CA LEU A 41 -2.82 2.05 -8.67
C LEU A 41 -2.46 2.45 -10.10
N GLY A 42 -3.40 2.35 -11.04
CA GLY A 42 -3.19 2.76 -12.43
C GLY A 42 -2.88 4.24 -12.56
N TYR A 43 -3.61 5.09 -11.82
CA TYR A 43 -3.38 6.52 -11.74
C TYR A 43 -2.01 6.85 -11.11
N ALA A 44 -1.72 6.27 -9.94
CA ALA A 44 -0.50 6.55 -9.20
C ALA A 44 0.77 6.08 -9.94
N PHE A 45 0.75 4.85 -10.48
CA PHE A 45 1.91 4.29 -11.19
C PHE A 45 2.01 4.78 -12.64
N GLY A 46 0.93 5.23 -13.26
CA GLY A 46 0.98 5.99 -14.51
C GLY A 46 1.77 7.28 -14.32
N TRP A 47 1.38 8.07 -13.31
CA TRP A 47 2.08 9.31 -12.96
C TRP A 47 3.52 9.08 -12.48
N ALA A 48 3.79 7.98 -11.78
CA ALA A 48 5.16 7.60 -11.40
C ALA A 48 6.03 7.19 -12.60
N ARG A 49 5.46 6.54 -13.60
CA ARG A 49 6.17 6.16 -14.83
C ARG A 49 6.61 7.40 -15.62
N ASP A 50 5.77 8.42 -15.68
CA ASP A 50 6.08 9.63 -16.45
C ASP A 50 7.33 10.33 -15.88
N ILE A 51 7.47 10.41 -14.54
CA ILE A 51 8.69 10.95 -13.92
C ILE A 51 9.90 10.03 -14.08
N ALA A 52 9.70 8.71 -14.15
CA ALA A 52 10.76 7.75 -14.41
C ALA A 52 11.38 7.95 -15.81
N TRP A 53 10.57 8.35 -16.80
CA TRP A 53 11.02 8.82 -18.11
C TRP A 53 11.53 10.27 -18.15
N GLY A 54 11.58 10.95 -17.01
CA GLY A 54 12.05 12.33 -16.91
C GLY A 54 11.00 13.38 -17.29
N VAL A 55 9.74 12.98 -17.50
CA VAL A 55 8.64 13.89 -17.81
C VAL A 55 8.04 14.44 -16.52
N HIS A 56 8.27 15.73 -16.28
CA HIS A 56 7.72 16.43 -15.11
C HIS A 56 6.33 16.96 -15.42
N MET A 57 5.31 16.27 -14.93
CA MET A 57 3.92 16.71 -15.00
C MET A 57 3.29 16.80 -13.61
N PRO A 58 2.42 17.79 -13.36
CA PRO A 58 1.56 17.79 -12.18
C PRO A 58 0.63 16.58 -12.22
N MET A 59 -0.07 16.31 -11.10
CA MET A 59 -1.04 15.22 -11.05
C MET A 59 -2.09 15.34 -12.16
N PRO A 60 -2.39 14.24 -12.90
CA PRO A 60 -3.38 14.26 -13.96
C PRO A 60 -4.71 14.88 -13.50
N ALA A 61 -5.31 15.73 -14.35
CA ALA A 61 -6.52 16.46 -13.99
C ALA A 61 -7.72 15.52 -13.81
N ARG A 62 -7.82 14.49 -14.67
CA ARG A 62 -8.92 13.51 -14.69
C ARG A 62 -8.45 12.19 -14.10
N ILE A 63 -9.10 11.73 -13.03
CA ILE A 63 -8.79 10.45 -12.38
C ILE A 63 -9.07 9.27 -13.32
N PHE A 64 -10.17 9.35 -14.09
CA PHE A 64 -10.52 8.39 -15.13
C PHE A 64 -9.98 8.80 -16.51
N GLY A 65 -9.03 9.73 -16.57
CA GLY A 65 -8.39 10.15 -17.82
C GLY A 65 -7.55 9.02 -18.37
N ASN A 66 -8.12 8.20 -19.25
CA ASN A 66 -7.41 7.13 -19.93
C ASN A 66 -6.72 7.64 -21.21
N GLU A 67 -5.94 8.72 -21.09
CA GLU A 67 -5.33 9.43 -22.24
C GLU A 67 -4.38 8.51 -23.03
N ASP A 68 -3.72 7.58 -22.33
CA ASP A 68 -2.84 6.56 -22.92
C ASP A 68 -3.55 5.23 -23.27
N GLY A 69 -4.84 5.08 -22.99
CA GLY A 69 -5.56 3.81 -23.14
C GLY A 69 -5.20 2.71 -22.10
N LEU A 70 -4.14 2.94 -21.30
CA LEU A 70 -3.49 1.91 -20.48
C LEU A 70 -3.77 2.01 -18.97
N LEU A 71 -4.60 2.94 -18.50
CA LEU A 71 -4.84 3.18 -17.07
C LEU A 71 -5.32 1.92 -16.34
N TYR A 72 -6.40 1.30 -16.82
CA TYR A 72 -6.98 0.10 -16.20
C TYR A 72 -6.06 -1.10 -16.30
N ARG A 73 -5.38 -1.26 -17.45
CA ARG A 73 -4.44 -2.36 -17.66
C ARG A 73 -3.25 -2.25 -16.72
N ARG A 74 -2.64 -1.07 -16.59
CA ARG A 74 -1.54 -0.82 -15.64
C ARG A 74 -2.00 -1.05 -14.20
N GLY A 75 -3.17 -0.53 -13.84
CA GLY A 75 -3.77 -0.73 -12.53
C GLY A 75 -3.96 -2.20 -12.16
N LEU A 76 -4.50 -3.00 -13.09
CA LEU A 76 -4.69 -4.44 -12.89
C LEU A 76 -3.36 -5.20 -12.79
N ILE A 77 -2.37 -4.81 -13.59
CA ILE A 77 -1.01 -5.39 -13.52
C ILE A 77 -0.39 -5.12 -12.14
N VAL A 78 -0.43 -3.86 -11.68
CA VAL A 78 0.13 -3.48 -10.38
C VAL A 78 -0.65 -4.11 -9.22
N LEU A 79 -1.98 -4.22 -9.35
CA LEU A 79 -2.80 -4.91 -8.35
C LEU A 79 -2.43 -6.39 -8.24
N ALA A 80 -2.23 -7.08 -9.36
CA ALA A 80 -1.79 -8.47 -9.34
C ALA A 80 -0.40 -8.62 -8.69
N ILE A 81 0.53 -7.71 -8.97
CA ILE A 81 1.83 -7.67 -8.29
C ILE A 81 1.68 -7.40 -6.79
N CYS A 82 0.79 -6.48 -6.39
CA CYS A 82 0.46 -6.22 -4.99
C CYS A 82 -0.03 -7.50 -4.29
N VAL A 83 -1.00 -8.20 -4.89
CA VAL A 83 -1.51 -9.47 -4.35
C VAL A 83 -0.39 -10.50 -4.20
N VAL A 84 0.44 -10.69 -5.22
CA VAL A 84 1.52 -11.68 -5.15
C VAL A 84 2.60 -11.29 -4.14
N CYS A 85 3.11 -10.06 -4.20
CA CYS A 85 4.23 -9.59 -3.37
C CYS A 85 3.83 -9.31 -1.92
N CYS A 86 2.61 -8.83 -1.66
CA CYS A 86 2.20 -8.40 -0.33
C CYS A 86 1.24 -9.38 0.38
N VAL A 87 0.60 -10.31 -0.35
CA VAL A 87 -0.34 -11.27 0.24
C VAL A 87 0.15 -12.70 0.08
N VAL A 88 0.39 -13.15 -1.16
CA VAL A 88 0.71 -14.57 -1.45
C VAL A 88 2.08 -14.95 -0.90
N ILE A 89 3.14 -14.20 -1.24
CA ILE A 89 4.51 -14.51 -0.80
C ILE A 89 4.64 -14.38 0.74
N PRO A 90 4.21 -13.28 1.38
CA PRO A 90 4.30 -13.14 2.82
C PRO A 90 3.46 -14.18 3.54
N GLY A 91 2.22 -14.41 3.10
CA GLY A 91 1.33 -15.40 3.70
C GLY A 91 1.86 -16.82 3.61
N ALA A 92 2.53 -17.18 2.51
CA ALA A 92 3.20 -18.47 2.40
C ALA A 92 4.42 -18.59 3.34
N LEU A 93 5.24 -17.53 3.43
CA LEU A 93 6.40 -17.51 4.33
C LEU A 93 5.98 -17.55 5.80
N GLU A 94 4.98 -16.77 6.19
CA GLU A 94 4.41 -16.75 7.53
C GLU A 94 3.71 -18.09 7.85
N GLY A 95 2.94 -18.66 6.92
CA GLY A 95 2.32 -19.97 7.11
C GLY A 95 3.34 -21.10 7.29
N CYS A 96 4.43 -21.09 6.52
CA CYS A 96 5.55 -22.02 6.72
C CYS A 96 6.23 -21.80 8.07
N TRP A 97 6.44 -20.54 8.47
CA TRP A 97 7.05 -20.19 9.76
C TRP A 97 6.16 -20.62 10.94
N ASP A 98 4.84 -20.44 10.84
CA ASP A 98 3.85 -20.89 11.81
C ASP A 98 3.83 -22.41 11.94
N ALA A 99 3.92 -23.14 10.82
CA ALA A 99 4.02 -24.59 10.81
C ALA A 99 5.30 -25.07 11.51
N LEU A 100 6.45 -24.46 11.19
CA LEU A 100 7.74 -24.76 11.81
C LEU A 100 7.78 -24.40 13.30
N ALA A 101 7.12 -23.33 13.70
CA ALA A 101 7.00 -22.89 15.08
C ALA A 101 5.98 -23.69 15.91
N GLY A 102 5.37 -24.75 15.33
CA GLY A 102 4.37 -25.58 16.00
C GLY A 102 3.01 -24.90 16.23
N ARG A 103 2.73 -23.79 15.53
CA ARG A 103 1.49 -23.01 15.63
C ARG A 103 0.41 -23.46 14.62
N GLY A 104 0.68 -24.47 13.79
CA GLY A 104 -0.25 -24.98 12.77
C GLY A 104 -1.63 -25.41 13.29
N LEU A 105 -1.78 -25.72 14.59
CA LEU A 105 -3.06 -26.07 15.24
C LEU A 105 -3.69 -24.94 16.07
N SER A 106 -3.02 -23.79 16.29
CA SER A 106 -3.57 -22.73 17.15
C SER A 106 -4.76 -22.01 16.53
N ASN A 107 -4.90 -22.02 15.21
CA ASN A 107 -6.01 -21.33 14.54
C ASN A 107 -7.38 -22.00 14.81
N VAL A 108 -7.40 -23.30 15.13
CA VAL A 108 -8.63 -24.00 15.56
C VAL A 108 -9.01 -23.65 17.00
N SER A 109 -8.04 -23.43 17.89
CA SER A 109 -8.32 -22.98 19.26
C SER A 109 -8.68 -21.50 19.36
N HIS A 110 -8.16 -20.65 18.47
CA HIS A 110 -8.53 -19.23 18.35
C HIS A 110 -9.98 -19.00 17.93
N ALA A 111 -10.55 -19.88 17.09
CA ALA A 111 -11.91 -19.76 16.57
C ALA A 111 -13.00 -20.24 17.55
N VAL A 112 -12.65 -21.08 18.54
CA VAL A 112 -13.64 -21.72 19.44
C VAL A 112 -13.61 -21.15 20.87
N TRP A 113 -12.45 -20.77 21.41
CA TRP A 113 -12.32 -20.37 22.82
C TRP A 113 -11.40 -19.16 23.02
N GLY A 114 -11.81 -17.98 22.51
CA GLY A 114 -11.25 -16.65 22.82
C GLY A 114 -9.90 -16.67 23.54
N GLY A 115 -8.83 -16.95 22.80
CA GLY A 115 -7.54 -17.37 23.33
C GLY A 115 -6.79 -16.27 24.08
N ALA A 116 -7.18 -15.99 25.32
CA ALA A 116 -6.44 -15.19 26.28
C ALA A 116 -5.15 -15.90 26.81
N GLY A 117 -4.86 -17.13 26.35
CA GLY A 117 -3.74 -17.96 26.84
C GLY A 117 -2.49 -18.00 25.96
N SER A 118 -2.49 -17.43 24.74
CA SER A 118 -1.30 -17.37 23.86
C SER A 118 -0.75 -15.95 23.68
N ALA A 119 -1.24 -15.00 24.47
CA ALA A 119 -0.85 -13.59 24.44
C ALA A 119 0.52 -13.31 25.11
N ALA A 120 1.16 -14.29 25.76
CA ALA A 120 2.36 -14.05 26.58
C ALA A 120 3.71 -14.45 25.94
N ILE A 121 3.72 -15.09 24.76
CA ILE A 121 4.98 -15.36 24.03
C ILE A 121 4.78 -15.04 22.55
N VAL A 122 4.57 -13.75 22.26
CA VAL A 122 5.12 -13.18 21.03
C VAL A 122 6.63 -13.28 21.19
N SER A 123 7.24 -14.37 20.72
CA SER A 123 8.70 -14.46 20.72
C SER A 123 9.22 -13.25 19.95
N PRO A 124 10.16 -12.44 20.50
CA PRO A 124 10.75 -11.34 19.77
C PRO A 124 11.30 -11.77 18.39
N VAL A 125 11.71 -13.03 18.26
CA VAL A 125 12.15 -13.62 16.99
C VAL A 125 11.01 -13.73 15.97
N TYR A 126 9.79 -14.05 16.41
CA TYR A 126 8.62 -14.15 15.54
C TYR A 126 8.22 -12.78 14.99
N SER A 127 8.14 -11.77 15.85
CA SER A 127 7.81 -10.40 15.43
C SER A 127 8.90 -9.81 14.54
N LEU A 128 10.17 -10.12 14.80
CA LEU A 128 11.28 -9.72 13.93
C LEU A 128 11.22 -10.41 12.55
N PHE A 129 10.87 -11.70 12.49
CA PHE A 129 10.71 -12.41 11.22
C PHE A 129 9.58 -11.82 10.38
N SER A 130 8.37 -11.65 10.95
CA SER A 130 7.23 -11.04 10.24
C SER A 130 7.52 -9.59 9.82
N LEU A 131 8.22 -8.81 10.66
CA LEU A 131 8.70 -7.48 10.28
C LEU A 131 9.67 -7.55 9.09
N ALA A 132 10.63 -8.46 9.11
CA ALA A 132 11.59 -8.61 8.02
C ALA A 132 10.90 -9.01 6.70
N VAL A 133 9.96 -9.97 6.76
CA VAL A 133 9.17 -10.41 5.60
C VAL A 133 8.34 -9.26 5.04
N SER A 134 7.61 -8.50 5.88
CA SER A 134 6.79 -7.37 5.42
C SER A 134 7.62 -6.25 4.79
N LEU A 135 8.76 -5.89 5.39
CA LEU A 135 9.67 -4.88 4.83
C LEU A 135 10.25 -5.32 3.47
N ALA A 136 10.73 -6.56 3.36
CA ALA A 136 11.23 -7.11 2.11
C ALA A 136 10.13 -7.12 1.03
N SER A 137 8.92 -7.47 1.41
CA SER A 137 7.76 -7.56 0.51
C SER A 137 7.37 -6.21 -0.07
N VAL A 138 7.38 -5.16 0.75
CA VAL A 138 7.15 -3.78 0.27
C VAL A 138 8.26 -3.36 -0.69
N MET A 139 9.53 -3.64 -0.40
CA MET A 139 10.62 -3.32 -1.32
C MET A 139 10.44 -4.01 -2.67
N PHE A 140 10.15 -5.31 -2.68
CA PHE A 140 9.88 -6.06 -3.90
C PHE A 140 8.68 -5.50 -4.66
N PHE A 141 7.57 -5.21 -3.95
CA PHE A 141 6.38 -4.61 -4.53
C PHE A 141 6.71 -3.29 -5.25
N LEU A 142 7.47 -2.39 -4.61
CA LEU A 142 7.80 -1.08 -5.19
C LEU A 142 8.61 -1.18 -6.48
N VAL A 143 9.63 -2.05 -6.49
CA VAL A 143 10.49 -2.22 -7.68
C VAL A 143 9.74 -2.98 -8.79
N ALA A 144 9.00 -4.03 -8.43
CA ALA A 144 8.22 -4.84 -9.37
C ALA A 144 7.11 -4.03 -10.05
N SER A 145 6.35 -3.25 -9.27
CA SER A 145 5.24 -2.43 -9.77
C SER A 145 5.71 -1.34 -10.74
N MET A 146 6.84 -0.67 -10.45
CA MET A 146 7.42 0.30 -11.37
C MET A 146 7.95 -0.33 -12.65
N ARG A 147 8.68 -1.44 -12.55
CA ARG A 147 9.20 -2.11 -13.76
C ARG A 147 8.05 -2.60 -14.64
N ALA A 148 7.01 -3.18 -14.04
CA ALA A 148 5.82 -3.60 -14.76
C ALA A 148 5.02 -2.43 -15.37
N SER A 149 4.97 -1.27 -14.70
CA SER A 149 4.28 -0.08 -15.24
C SER A 149 5.01 0.54 -16.43
N ILE A 150 6.35 0.51 -16.44
CA ILE A 150 7.19 0.97 -17.56
C ILE A 150 6.97 0.09 -18.80
N TYR A 151 7.06 -1.23 -18.66
CA TYR A 151 6.88 -2.16 -19.78
C TYR A 151 5.41 -2.43 -20.14
N GLY A 152 4.46 -2.06 -19.28
CA GLY A 152 3.02 -2.30 -19.47
C GLY A 152 2.62 -3.78 -19.50
N ARG A 153 3.41 -4.67 -18.88
CA ARG A 153 3.21 -6.13 -18.84
C ARG A 153 3.49 -6.69 -17.45
N LEU A 154 2.89 -7.83 -17.11
CA LEU A 154 3.11 -8.53 -15.84
C LEU A 154 4.50 -9.17 -15.74
N GLY A 155 4.98 -9.81 -16.82
CA GLY A 155 6.23 -10.56 -16.84
C GLY A 155 7.44 -9.81 -16.26
N PRO A 156 7.71 -8.57 -16.67
CA PRO A 156 8.81 -7.76 -16.13
C PRO A 156 8.75 -7.50 -14.62
N GLY A 157 7.55 -7.54 -14.02
CA GLY A 157 7.36 -7.41 -12.57
C GLY A 157 7.77 -8.65 -11.77
N PHE A 158 8.04 -9.79 -12.42
CA PHE A 158 8.41 -11.05 -11.75
C PHE A 158 9.79 -11.58 -12.15
N GLN A 159 10.56 -10.82 -12.92
CA GLN A 159 11.94 -11.18 -13.25
C GLN A 159 12.87 -10.90 -12.06
N VAL A 160 12.81 -11.78 -11.05
CA VAL A 160 13.54 -11.67 -9.77
C VAL A 160 15.02 -11.31 -9.94
N PRO A 161 15.79 -11.90 -10.89
CA PRO A 161 17.20 -11.53 -11.05
C PRO A 161 17.41 -10.04 -11.39
N ARG A 162 16.55 -9.48 -12.25
CA ARG A 162 16.60 -8.08 -12.68
C ARG A 162 16.16 -7.14 -11.55
N LEU A 163 15.09 -7.49 -10.84
CA LEU A 163 14.62 -6.72 -9.69
C LEU A 163 15.69 -6.68 -8.60
N TRP A 164 16.35 -7.82 -8.34
CA TRP A 164 17.44 -7.93 -7.39
C TRP A 164 18.68 -7.12 -7.81
N ALA A 165 18.98 -7.05 -9.10
CA ALA A 165 20.07 -6.21 -9.62
C ALA A 165 19.78 -4.72 -9.42
N MET A 166 18.57 -4.25 -9.72
CA MET A 166 18.15 -2.86 -9.47
C MET A 166 18.23 -2.52 -7.99
N MET A 167 17.73 -3.41 -7.14
CA MET A 167 17.79 -3.26 -5.69
C MET A 167 19.24 -3.10 -5.23
N ARG A 168 20.12 -4.06 -5.54
CA ARG A 168 21.53 -4.00 -5.11
C ARG A 168 22.27 -2.75 -5.61
N HIS A 169 21.94 -2.24 -6.80
CA HIS A 169 22.59 -1.07 -7.35
C HIS A 169 22.34 0.21 -6.53
N ASP A 170 21.12 0.42 -6.02
CA ASP A 170 20.82 1.54 -5.13
C ASP A 170 19.89 1.15 -3.96
N MET A 171 20.45 0.40 -3.02
CA MET A 171 19.74 0.04 -1.79
C MET A 171 19.49 1.23 -0.88
N LYS A 172 20.42 2.19 -0.83
CA LYS A 172 20.30 3.35 0.05
C LYS A 172 19.14 4.24 -0.36
N GLY A 173 18.95 4.47 -1.65
CA GLY A 173 17.80 5.20 -2.15
C GLY A 173 16.50 4.46 -1.93
N LEU A 174 16.47 3.14 -2.19
CA LEU A 174 15.28 2.33 -1.96
C LEU A 174 14.87 2.28 -0.49
N LEU A 175 15.83 2.17 0.44
CA LEU A 175 15.59 2.24 1.88
C LEU A 175 15.02 3.60 2.32
N ARG A 176 15.39 4.71 1.66
CA ARG A 176 14.78 6.02 1.92
C ARG A 176 13.32 6.06 1.46
N VAL A 177 13.00 5.44 0.33
CA VAL A 177 11.62 5.31 -0.16
C VAL A 177 10.80 4.37 0.74
N LEU A 178 11.41 3.29 1.22
CA LEU A 178 10.80 2.38 2.20
C LEU A 178 10.53 3.11 3.52
N GLY A 179 11.52 3.82 4.08
CA GLY A 179 11.35 4.61 5.30
C GLY A 179 10.23 5.63 5.17
N LEU A 180 10.13 6.28 4.00
CA LEU A 180 8.99 7.15 3.69
C LEU A 180 7.66 6.39 3.69
N SER A 181 7.59 5.22 3.06
CA SER A 181 6.35 4.44 3.04
C SER A 181 5.90 4.00 4.44
N ILE A 182 6.84 3.69 5.33
CA ILE A 182 6.53 3.37 6.73
C ILE A 182 5.93 4.59 7.42
N VAL A 183 6.58 5.76 7.31
CA VAL A 183 6.08 7.00 7.93
C VAL A 183 4.69 7.37 7.39
N LEU A 184 4.47 7.25 6.07
CA LEU A 184 3.18 7.52 5.45
C LEU A 184 2.12 6.48 5.79
N ALA A 185 2.50 5.24 6.11
CA ALA A 185 1.58 4.19 6.53
C ALA A 185 1.21 4.28 8.01
N ILE A 186 2.09 4.81 8.87
CA ILE A 186 1.83 4.95 10.32
C ILE A 186 0.60 5.83 10.56
N VAL A 187 0.45 6.96 9.86
CA VAL A 187 -0.66 7.88 10.10
C VAL A 187 -2.02 7.21 9.81
N PRO A 188 -2.28 6.66 8.60
CA PRO A 188 -3.51 5.88 8.35
C PRO A 188 -3.67 4.70 9.30
N ALA A 189 -2.60 3.97 9.65
CA ALA A 189 -2.67 2.82 10.54
C ALA A 189 -3.10 3.21 11.97
N VAL A 190 -2.52 4.27 12.53
CA VAL A 190 -2.87 4.79 13.86
C VAL A 190 -4.30 5.32 13.86
N VAL A 191 -4.69 6.08 12.84
CA VAL A 191 -6.08 6.58 12.75
C VAL A 191 -7.04 5.40 12.63
N THR A 192 -6.75 4.41 11.78
CA THR A 192 -7.58 3.20 11.67
C THR A 192 -7.66 2.44 12.98
N GLY A 193 -6.57 2.32 13.73
CA GLY A 193 -6.55 1.64 15.03
C GLY A 193 -7.37 2.37 16.09
N ILE A 194 -7.24 3.70 16.17
CA ILE A 194 -8.04 4.53 17.10
C ILE A 194 -9.52 4.45 16.73
N VAL A 195 -9.84 4.64 15.44
CA VAL A 195 -11.22 4.54 14.95
C VAL A 195 -11.76 3.14 15.27
N GLY A 196 -11.09 2.07 14.83
CA GLY A 196 -11.51 0.70 15.04
C GLY A 196 -11.76 0.34 16.51
N SER A 197 -10.88 0.76 17.41
CA SER A 197 -11.05 0.54 18.86
C SER A 197 -12.23 1.32 19.45
N LEU A 198 -12.43 2.58 19.03
CA LEU A 198 -13.61 3.36 19.42
C LEU A 198 -14.91 2.75 18.87
N LEU A 199 -14.88 2.19 17.66
CA LEU A 199 -16.04 1.53 17.07
C LEU A 199 -16.40 0.25 17.81
N VAL A 200 -15.41 -0.61 18.05
CA VAL A 200 -15.64 -1.85 18.80
C VAL A 200 -16.13 -1.51 20.22
N GLY A 201 -15.49 -0.58 20.91
CA GLY A 201 -15.92 -0.12 22.23
C GLY A 201 -17.31 0.49 22.24
N GLY A 202 -17.65 1.31 21.25
CA GLY A 202 -18.96 1.94 21.11
C GLY A 202 -20.07 0.95 20.74
N VAL A 203 -19.80 -0.02 19.87
CA VAL A 203 -20.77 -1.09 19.54
C VAL A 203 -20.99 -1.98 20.75
N ILE A 204 -19.93 -2.35 21.47
CA ILE A 204 -20.04 -3.14 22.70
C ILE A 204 -20.82 -2.37 23.77
N SER A 205 -20.56 -1.08 23.97
CA SER A 205 -21.25 -0.29 24.99
C SER A 205 -22.73 -0.05 24.67
N VAL A 206 -23.07 0.26 23.42
CA VAL A 206 -24.46 0.39 22.97
C VAL A 206 -25.19 -0.96 23.04
N GLY A 207 -24.53 -2.04 22.63
CA GLY A 207 -25.08 -3.41 22.73
C GLY A 207 -25.30 -3.86 24.17
N ALA A 208 -24.33 -3.62 25.06
CA ALA A 208 -24.44 -3.91 26.48
C ALA A 208 -25.56 -3.09 27.14
N TYR A 209 -25.67 -1.80 26.82
CA TYR A 209 -26.77 -0.97 27.30
C TYR A 209 -28.13 -1.55 26.84
N GLY A 210 -28.25 -1.97 25.57
CA GLY A 210 -29.45 -2.65 25.09
C GLY A 210 -29.81 -3.92 25.85
N LEU A 211 -28.82 -4.72 26.25
CA LEU A 211 -29.00 -5.98 26.99
C LEU A 211 -29.40 -5.78 28.46
N PHE A 212 -28.89 -4.72 29.11
CA PHE A 212 -29.10 -4.49 30.55
C PHE A 212 -30.12 -3.38 30.85
N SER A 213 -30.61 -2.67 29.84
CA SER A 213 -31.64 -1.64 30.01
C SER A 213 -33.00 -2.23 30.39
N SER A 214 -33.85 -1.40 30.98
CA SER A 214 -35.24 -1.75 31.35
C SER A 214 -36.16 -2.02 30.15
N GLY A 215 -35.66 -1.88 28.92
CA GLY A 215 -36.44 -2.10 27.70
C GLY A 215 -37.57 -1.09 27.51
N THR A 216 -37.46 0.09 28.13
CA THR A 216 -38.48 1.13 27.99
C THR A 216 -38.32 1.84 26.64
N ALA A 217 -39.40 2.50 26.17
CA ALA A 217 -39.36 3.29 24.94
C ALA A 217 -38.16 4.28 24.86
N PRO A 218 -37.80 5.05 25.91
CA PRO A 218 -36.62 5.91 25.87
C PRO A 218 -35.29 5.14 25.78
N ASP A 219 -35.16 3.98 26.44
CA ASP A 219 -33.96 3.13 26.35
C ASP A 219 -33.74 2.66 24.90
N MET A 220 -34.82 2.24 24.23
CA MET A 220 -34.80 1.83 22.82
C MET A 220 -34.43 3.00 21.90
N MET A 221 -34.99 4.18 22.14
CA MET A 221 -34.65 5.39 21.36
C MET A 221 -33.18 5.77 21.52
N PHE A 222 -32.61 5.63 22.73
CA PHE A 222 -31.21 5.91 22.97
C PHE A 222 -30.29 4.95 22.21
N VAL A 223 -30.56 3.64 22.26
CA VAL A 223 -29.77 2.63 21.54
C VAL A 223 -29.76 2.90 20.04
N VAL A 224 -30.93 3.16 19.45
CA VAL A 224 -31.05 3.45 18.01
C VAL A 224 -30.31 4.75 17.66
N THR A 225 -30.49 5.81 18.45
CA THR A 225 -29.86 7.11 18.19
C THR A 225 -28.34 7.03 18.32
N ALA A 226 -27.84 6.43 19.40
CA ALA A 226 -26.42 6.23 19.64
C ALA A 226 -25.78 5.34 18.55
N GLY A 227 -26.46 4.26 18.16
CA GLY A 227 -26.05 3.39 17.06
C GLY A 227 -25.96 4.13 15.73
N MET A 228 -26.97 4.93 15.38
CA MET A 228 -26.97 5.72 14.15
C MET A 228 -25.88 6.80 14.15
N CYS A 229 -25.67 7.51 15.27
CA CYS A 229 -24.57 8.45 15.42
C CYS A 229 -23.21 7.76 15.25
N LEU A 230 -23.04 6.58 15.86
CA LEU A 230 -21.81 5.80 15.73
C LEU A 230 -21.56 5.44 14.25
N VAL A 231 -22.57 4.97 13.52
CA VAL A 231 -22.45 4.65 12.09
C VAL A 231 -22.03 5.87 11.27
N VAL A 232 -22.64 7.05 11.49
CA VAL A 232 -22.29 8.28 10.77
C VAL A 232 -20.83 8.67 11.04
N VAL A 233 -20.40 8.60 12.30
CA VAL A 233 -19.01 8.87 12.70
C VAL A 233 -18.05 7.85 12.07
N CYS A 234 -18.41 6.56 12.01
CA CYS A 234 -17.63 5.52 11.32
C CYS A 234 -17.39 5.90 9.87
N LEU A 235 -18.47 6.23 9.15
CA LEU A 235 -18.41 6.51 7.72
C LEU A 235 -17.55 7.74 7.44
N ALA A 236 -17.71 8.81 8.23
CA ALA A 236 -16.88 10.00 8.12
C ALA A 236 -15.39 9.68 8.33
N LEU A 237 -15.06 8.92 9.37
CA LEU A 237 -13.67 8.55 9.67
C LEU A 237 -13.09 7.59 8.63
N ALA A 238 -13.88 6.64 8.13
CA ALA A 238 -13.47 5.73 7.06
C ALA A 238 -13.10 6.49 5.79
N VAL A 239 -13.86 7.53 5.42
CA VAL A 239 -13.55 8.39 4.27
C VAL A 239 -12.25 9.18 4.49
N VAL A 240 -12.01 9.69 5.70
CA VAL A 240 -10.76 10.41 6.02
C VAL A 240 -9.55 9.46 5.96
N VAL A 241 -9.69 8.26 6.53
CA VAL A 241 -8.64 7.23 6.49
C VAL A 241 -8.37 6.76 5.05
N SER A 242 -9.41 6.58 4.24
CA SER A 242 -9.24 6.14 2.85
C SER A 242 -8.56 7.22 2.02
N ALA A 243 -8.88 8.50 2.24
CA ALA A 243 -8.18 9.63 1.61
C ALA A 243 -6.69 9.69 2.01
N ALA A 244 -6.38 9.48 3.31
CA ALA A 244 -5.01 9.44 3.79
C ALA A 244 -4.23 8.26 3.21
N SER A 245 -4.87 7.10 3.07
CA SER A 245 -4.30 5.91 2.42
C SER A 245 -4.04 6.14 0.93
N ALA A 246 -4.97 6.75 0.21
CA ALA A 246 -4.79 7.12 -1.19
C ALA A 246 -3.62 8.09 -1.37
N PHE A 247 -3.50 9.08 -0.48
CA PHE A 247 -2.37 9.99 -0.45
C PHE A 247 -1.03 9.26 -0.23
N ALA A 248 -0.97 8.31 0.71
CA ALA A 248 0.21 7.50 0.95
C ALA A 248 0.64 6.73 -0.31
N VAL A 249 -0.31 6.08 -1.01
CA VAL A 249 -0.05 5.33 -2.25
C VAL A 249 0.48 6.25 -3.35
N VAL A 250 -0.14 7.42 -3.55
CA VAL A 250 0.28 8.37 -4.60
C VAL A 250 1.67 8.93 -4.32
N MET A 251 1.95 9.31 -3.07
CA MET A 251 3.27 9.78 -2.64
C MET A 251 4.34 8.71 -2.79
N GLN A 252 4.02 7.48 -2.38
CA GLN A 252 4.93 6.34 -2.48
C GLN A 252 5.23 6.04 -3.95
N ALA A 253 4.22 5.91 -4.81
CA ALA A 253 4.42 5.68 -6.23
C ALA A 253 5.31 6.77 -6.86
N ARG A 254 5.04 8.04 -6.56
CA ARG A 254 5.85 9.15 -7.09
C ARG A 254 7.30 9.11 -6.60
N ALA A 255 7.53 8.79 -5.33
CA ALA A 255 8.87 8.66 -4.78
C ALA A 255 9.66 7.50 -5.43
N VAL A 256 9.02 6.37 -5.70
CA VAL A 256 9.66 5.27 -6.46
C VAL A 256 9.88 5.66 -7.92
N GLY A 257 9.02 6.48 -8.51
CA GLY A 257 9.24 7.10 -9.82
C GLY A 257 10.54 7.92 -9.89
N TYR A 258 10.81 8.72 -8.85
CA TYR A 258 12.08 9.44 -8.74
C TYR A 258 13.29 8.52 -8.55
N TRP A 259 13.15 7.47 -7.73
CA TRP A 259 14.20 6.46 -7.56
C TRP A 259 14.48 5.71 -8.87
N THR A 260 13.44 5.34 -9.62
CA THR A 260 13.60 4.60 -10.89
C THR A 260 14.23 5.44 -12.00
N ARG A 261 14.04 6.76 -11.99
CA ARG A 261 14.64 7.68 -12.95
C ARG A 261 16.17 7.57 -13.02
N GLN A 262 16.84 7.22 -11.92
CA GLN A 262 18.30 7.10 -11.88
C GLN A 262 18.85 5.95 -12.74
N PHE A 263 18.00 4.99 -13.13
CA PHE A 263 18.38 3.83 -13.95
C PHE A 263 18.30 4.10 -15.46
N ASP A 264 18.17 5.37 -15.87
CA ASP A 264 18.08 5.79 -17.26
C ASP A 264 17.02 5.02 -18.06
N VAL A 265 15.78 5.11 -17.59
CA VAL A 265 14.63 4.38 -18.15
C VAL A 265 14.46 4.58 -19.67
N PRO A 266 14.72 5.77 -20.27
CA PRO A 266 14.67 5.93 -21.72
C PRO A 266 15.65 5.03 -22.49
N ALA A 267 16.75 4.60 -21.87
CA ALA A 267 17.74 3.70 -22.48
C ALA A 267 17.41 2.21 -22.26
N TRP A 268 16.32 1.88 -21.57
CA TRP A 268 15.89 0.50 -21.39
C TRP A 268 15.45 -0.11 -22.72
N ARG A 269 15.89 -1.34 -22.98
CA ARG A 269 15.58 -2.08 -24.21
C ARG A 269 14.46 -3.08 -23.97
N GLY A 270 14.51 -4.26 -24.59
CA GLY A 270 13.54 -5.33 -24.34
C GLY A 270 13.52 -5.74 -22.87
N GLN A 271 12.41 -6.33 -22.42
CA GLN A 271 12.25 -6.76 -21.03
C GLN A 271 13.35 -7.73 -20.55
N ASP A 272 13.94 -8.50 -21.47
CA ASP A 272 14.95 -9.52 -21.19
C ASP A 272 16.38 -8.99 -21.30
N ASP A 273 16.55 -7.81 -21.90
CA ASP A 273 17.84 -7.18 -22.11
C ASP A 273 18.45 -6.68 -20.80
N LEU A 274 19.78 -6.59 -20.78
CA LEU A 274 20.52 -6.00 -19.66
C LEU A 274 20.19 -4.51 -19.56
N MET A 275 19.99 -4.05 -18.32
CA MET A 275 19.80 -2.62 -18.06
C MET A 275 21.12 -1.87 -18.24
N PRO A 276 21.09 -0.55 -18.53
CA PRO A 276 22.29 0.25 -18.79
C PRO A 276 23.40 0.10 -17.74
N PHE A 277 23.03 0.07 -16.46
CA PHE A 277 23.98 -0.11 -15.36
C PHE A 277 24.54 -1.54 -15.28
N GLU A 278 23.78 -2.56 -15.70
CA GLU A 278 24.25 -3.94 -15.77
C GLU A 278 25.28 -4.09 -16.89
N MET A 279 25.05 -3.47 -18.05
CA MET A 279 26.02 -3.42 -19.15
C MET A 279 27.33 -2.74 -18.74
N ALA A 280 27.24 -1.62 -18.01
CA ALA A 280 28.41 -0.91 -17.49
C ALA A 280 29.20 -1.75 -16.48
N SER A 281 28.53 -2.57 -15.66
CA SER A 281 29.17 -3.47 -14.69
C SER A 281 29.80 -4.71 -15.32
N CYS A 282 29.31 -5.16 -16.48
CA CYS A 282 29.81 -6.34 -17.19
C CYS A 282 30.96 -6.03 -18.18
N GLY A 283 31.38 -4.76 -18.31
CA GLY A 283 32.54 -4.39 -19.11
C GLY A 283 32.36 -4.60 -20.63
N ALA A 284 31.18 -4.32 -21.19
CA ALA A 284 31.04 -4.29 -22.64
C ALA A 284 31.81 -3.07 -23.22
N PRO A 285 32.77 -3.25 -24.12
CA PRO A 285 33.43 -2.15 -24.80
C PRO A 285 32.41 -1.40 -25.69
N ARG A 286 32.60 -0.09 -25.77
CA ARG A 286 31.84 0.82 -26.65
C ARG A 286 31.97 0.44 -28.12
#